data_AF-A0A1S2KPR2-F1
#
_entry.id   AF-A0A1S2KPR2-F1
#
_cell.length_a   1.000
_cell.length_b   1.000
_cell.length_c   1.000
_cell.angle_alpha   90.00
_cell.angle_beta   90.00
_cell.angle_gamma   90.00
#
_symmetry.space_group_name_H-M   'P 1'
#
loop_
_entity.id
_entity.type
_entity.pdbx_description
1 polymer ?
#
loop_
_entity_poly.entity_id
_entity_poly.type
_entity_poly.pdbx_seq_one_letter_code
_entity_poly.pdbx_strand_id
1 'polypeptide(L)'
;MTEATANELDERVLGRRWTVRLDAAGRGSAAVRVSCSRPSCTEQRLPSTAAGRTAAVAHLKAHLKAADGPRADAYCACRSDSCRTHVRPDEREGRGQPWRCGGPVVLAVLADREGRWWQALECCSRCAAAMPAAKVVATAQPVPGPGAAVDRSHTAPAGRPRFSDHAAPAGGAREVPGPRSAPTRGRLPQKKIAQRIIPPDLRPTELRDELVELGDLFRAYQQRPEPDLALLADLHERKARAFDGWADVTCDGALRGEARRAEQAAAAIRLQHQQRTGGVPVGDGPSVARLLTAPAQWEHARSVLAYAAGHSPLPGAEARLLVLMLTLRTAHTGTGNAVGQDLTSLGLGDPEDLVAKLAACGWLTLPGTAGDLLASRPESPTAITVPSLVPSEDGTGPFTFGRKMRPKLSGWAQRVVGDKKLRKTKATAATRLLAVTLATWADASGRLGADGQGVSLAALTDRVPVDAGELPPLVDQLTRADWVTEAALTDTHLTGQLTERVLPFTCPLP
;
A
#
# COMPACT_ATOMS: atom_id res chain seq x y z
N MET A 1 8.80 -0.33 40.33
CA MET A 1 7.76 -1.35 40.09
C MET A 1 6.50 -0.66 39.63
N THR A 2 6.30 -0.62 38.33
CA THR A 2 5.05 -0.29 37.66
C THR A 2 5.16 -0.98 36.31
N GLU A 3 4.51 -2.14 36.20
CA GLU A 3 4.46 -2.96 35.01
C GLU A 3 3.92 -2.16 33.84
N ALA A 4 4.72 -2.08 32.78
CA ALA A 4 4.26 -1.67 31.48
C ALA A 4 3.30 -2.75 30.95
N THR A 5 2.08 -2.33 30.64
CA THR A 5 1.04 -3.13 29.99
C THR A 5 1.44 -3.45 28.55
N ALA A 6 2.31 -4.45 28.40
CA ALA A 6 2.64 -5.08 27.13
C ALA A 6 2.47 -6.60 27.28
N ASN A 7 1.26 -7.12 26.96
CA ASN A 7 1.04 -8.46 26.36
C ASN A 7 -0.42 -8.94 26.47
N GLU A 8 -1.32 -8.46 25.60
CA GLU A 8 -2.57 -9.20 25.32
C GLU A 8 -2.96 -9.21 23.82
N LEU A 9 -2.28 -8.44 22.96
CA LEU A 9 -2.65 -8.32 21.54
C LEU A 9 -1.86 -9.24 20.60
N ASP A 10 -0.81 -9.91 21.09
CA ASP A 10 0.16 -10.65 20.25
C ASP A 10 0.00 -12.19 20.27
N GLU A 11 -0.92 -12.75 21.07
CA GLU A 11 -1.15 -14.20 21.12
C GLU A 11 -2.08 -14.74 20.00
N ARG A 12 -2.61 -13.89 19.12
CA ARG A 12 -3.70 -14.28 18.21
C ARG A 12 -3.20 -14.92 16.92
N VAL A 13 -3.69 -16.13 16.66
CA VAL A 13 -3.21 -16.98 15.56
C VAL A 13 -3.64 -16.46 14.18
N LEU A 14 -2.71 -16.41 13.24
CA LEU A 14 -3.01 -16.09 11.84
C LEU A 14 -3.88 -17.17 11.19
N GLY A 15 -4.83 -16.74 10.36
CA GLY A 15 -5.63 -17.61 9.51
C GLY A 15 -4.76 -18.52 8.65
N ARG A 16 -5.09 -19.81 8.63
CA ARG A 16 -4.37 -20.83 7.85
C ARG A 16 -4.49 -20.59 6.34
N ARG A 17 -3.46 -20.98 5.61
CA ARG A 17 -3.42 -20.97 4.13
C ARG A 17 -2.76 -22.25 3.60
N TRP A 18 -3.46 -22.97 2.74
CA TRP A 18 -2.95 -24.14 2.04
C TRP A 18 -3.07 -23.94 0.54
N THR A 19 -1.99 -24.17 -0.20
CA THR A 19 -1.99 -24.08 -1.67
C THR A 19 -1.52 -25.41 -2.24
N VAL A 20 -2.32 -26.00 -3.12
CA VAL A 20 -2.01 -27.21 -3.87
C VAL A 20 -1.81 -26.82 -5.33
N ARG A 21 -0.68 -27.21 -5.91
CA ARG A 21 -0.28 -26.85 -7.27
C ARG A 21 -0.20 -28.07 -8.16
N LEU A 22 -0.37 -27.84 -9.46
CA LEU A 22 -0.19 -28.80 -10.53
C LEU A 22 0.82 -28.25 -11.54
N ASP A 23 2.04 -28.80 -11.53
CA ASP A 23 3.13 -28.38 -12.40
C ASP A 23 3.51 -29.53 -13.37
N ALA A 24 4.14 -29.21 -14.51
CA ALA A 24 4.64 -30.25 -15.41
C ALA A 24 5.79 -31.04 -14.75
N ALA A 25 5.79 -32.36 -14.88
CA ALA A 25 6.83 -33.21 -14.30
C ALA A 25 8.14 -33.17 -15.12
N GLY A 26 8.09 -32.74 -16.39
CA GLY A 26 9.25 -32.58 -17.28
C GLY A 26 8.86 -32.00 -18.64
N ARG A 27 9.85 -31.54 -19.44
CA ARG A 27 9.60 -31.04 -20.80
C ARG A 27 9.19 -32.19 -21.72
N GLY A 28 8.06 -32.04 -22.43
CA GLY A 28 7.57 -33.02 -23.41
C GLY A 28 6.83 -34.23 -22.83
N SER A 29 6.61 -34.29 -21.51
CA SER A 29 5.86 -35.37 -20.86
C SER A 29 4.43 -34.94 -20.53
N ALA A 30 3.46 -35.84 -20.69
CA ALA A 30 2.10 -35.66 -20.18
C ALA A 30 2.00 -35.77 -18.65
N ALA A 31 3.09 -36.23 -18.00
CA ALA A 31 3.15 -36.39 -16.56
C ALA A 31 3.19 -35.04 -15.84
N VAL A 32 2.51 -34.98 -14.71
CA VAL A 32 2.34 -33.79 -13.88
C VAL A 32 2.72 -34.09 -12.43
N ARG A 33 3.15 -33.06 -11.71
CA ARG A 33 3.52 -33.09 -10.30
C ARG A 33 2.50 -32.29 -9.51
N VAL A 34 1.98 -32.88 -8.45
CA VAL A 34 1.13 -32.21 -7.46
C VAL A 34 1.96 -31.93 -6.20
N SER A 35 2.06 -30.67 -5.81
CA SER A 35 2.80 -30.21 -4.62
C SER A 35 1.91 -29.37 -3.71
N CYS A 36 2.11 -29.46 -2.39
CA CYS A 36 1.36 -28.68 -1.39
C CYS A 36 2.29 -27.72 -0.65
N SER A 37 1.79 -26.54 -0.27
CA SER A 37 2.54 -25.55 0.51
C SER A 37 2.79 -25.97 1.97
N ARG A 38 2.30 -27.14 2.40
CA ARG A 38 2.54 -27.68 3.73
C ARG A 38 3.67 -28.71 3.66
N PRO A 39 4.77 -28.55 4.42
CA PRO A 39 5.96 -29.39 4.28
C PRO A 39 5.73 -30.86 4.69
N SER A 40 4.67 -31.15 5.45
CA SER A 40 4.29 -32.52 5.81
C SER A 40 3.63 -33.31 4.68
N CYS A 41 3.39 -32.71 3.52
CA CYS A 41 2.69 -33.33 2.41
C CYS A 41 3.70 -33.78 1.35
N THR A 42 3.70 -35.08 1.06
CA THR A 42 4.56 -35.64 0.01
C THR A 42 4.07 -35.24 -1.38
N GLU A 43 5.01 -34.86 -2.25
CA GLU A 43 4.71 -34.59 -3.65
C GLU A 43 4.30 -35.87 -4.39
N GLN A 44 3.36 -35.74 -5.33
CA GLN A 44 2.85 -36.86 -6.13
C GLN A 44 3.11 -36.61 -7.61
N ARG A 45 3.66 -37.62 -8.32
CA ARG A 45 3.75 -37.63 -9.78
C ARG A 45 2.62 -38.46 -10.37
N LEU A 46 1.95 -37.91 -11.37
CA LEU A 46 0.76 -38.49 -11.99
C LEU A 46 0.91 -38.48 -13.52
N PRO A 47 0.30 -39.45 -14.23
CA PRO A 47 0.57 -39.67 -15.65
C PRO A 47 -0.09 -38.64 -16.58
N SER A 48 -1.06 -37.86 -16.10
CA SER A 48 -1.79 -36.89 -16.91
C SER A 48 -2.30 -35.70 -16.09
N THR A 49 -2.50 -34.56 -16.77
CA THR A 49 -3.11 -33.36 -16.19
C THR A 49 -4.49 -33.62 -15.57
N ALA A 50 -5.30 -34.49 -16.17
CA ALA A 50 -6.61 -34.84 -15.63
C ALA A 50 -6.49 -35.60 -14.29
N ALA A 51 -5.61 -36.61 -14.22
CA ALA A 51 -5.31 -37.32 -12.97
C ALA A 51 -4.74 -36.37 -11.91
N GLY A 52 -3.85 -35.46 -12.33
CA GLY A 52 -3.29 -34.41 -11.48
C GLY A 52 -4.33 -33.47 -10.87
N ARG A 53 -5.27 -32.96 -11.66
CA ARG A 53 -6.37 -32.12 -11.16
C ARG A 53 -7.23 -32.86 -10.15
N THR A 54 -7.60 -34.10 -10.43
CA THR A 54 -8.38 -34.94 -9.51
C THR A 54 -7.65 -35.16 -8.19
N ALA A 55 -6.36 -35.50 -8.24
CA ALA A 55 -5.54 -35.70 -7.04
C ALA A 55 -5.36 -34.41 -6.23
N ALA A 56 -5.13 -33.26 -6.89
CA ALA A 56 -4.97 -31.98 -6.22
C ALA A 56 -6.26 -31.54 -5.49
N VAL A 57 -7.43 -31.73 -6.11
CA VAL A 57 -8.73 -31.45 -5.47
C VAL A 57 -8.97 -32.41 -4.31
N ALA A 58 -8.69 -33.70 -4.46
CA ALA A 58 -8.81 -34.69 -3.39
C ALA A 58 -7.88 -34.36 -2.21
N HIS A 59 -6.64 -33.95 -2.50
CA HIS A 59 -5.66 -33.54 -1.50
C HIS A 59 -6.10 -32.30 -0.73
N LEU A 60 -6.61 -31.27 -1.42
CA LEU A 60 -7.15 -30.08 -0.75
C LEU A 60 -8.38 -30.41 0.11
N LYS A 61 -9.26 -31.30 -0.36
CA LYS A 61 -10.39 -31.79 0.44
C LYS A 61 -9.94 -32.51 1.71
N ALA A 62 -8.87 -33.31 1.64
CA ALA A 62 -8.29 -33.96 2.82
C ALA A 62 -7.81 -32.94 3.86
N HIS A 63 -7.16 -31.86 3.43
CA HIS A 63 -6.79 -30.76 4.34
C HIS A 63 -8.00 -30.07 4.97
N LEU A 64 -9.05 -29.81 4.18
CA LEU A 64 -10.27 -29.20 4.70
C LEU A 64 -10.98 -30.11 5.70
N LYS A 65 -10.97 -31.43 5.50
CA LYS A 65 -11.57 -32.41 6.41
C LYS A 65 -10.75 -32.62 7.69
N ALA A 66 -9.42 -32.56 7.58
CA ALA A 66 -8.51 -32.69 8.72
C ALA A 66 -8.36 -31.40 9.54
N ALA A 67 -8.90 -30.28 9.04
CA ALA A 67 -8.94 -29.02 9.78
C ALA A 67 -10.21 -28.98 10.65
N ASP A 68 -10.09 -28.59 11.93
CA ASP A 68 -11.20 -28.42 12.87
C ASP A 68 -12.12 -27.21 12.57
N GLY A 69 -12.41 -26.95 11.29
CA GLY A 69 -13.17 -25.80 10.83
C GLY A 69 -12.44 -24.46 10.99
N PRO A 70 -13.05 -23.33 10.56
CA PRO A 70 -12.49 -22.00 10.73
C PRO A 70 -12.46 -21.59 12.21
N ARG A 71 -11.30 -21.12 12.67
CA ARG A 71 -11.12 -20.67 14.06
C ARG A 71 -11.72 -19.29 14.24
N ALA A 72 -12.65 -19.19 15.18
CA ALA A 72 -13.45 -18.00 15.38
C ALA A 72 -12.61 -16.79 15.79
N ASP A 73 -11.47 -16.97 16.45
CA ASP A 73 -10.53 -15.96 16.96
C ASP A 73 -9.39 -15.59 15.98
N ALA A 74 -9.23 -16.34 14.89
CA ALA A 74 -8.12 -16.16 13.97
C ALA A 74 -8.17 -14.84 13.19
N TYR A 75 -6.98 -14.26 12.95
CA TYR A 75 -6.84 -13.13 12.03
C TYR A 75 -7.09 -13.54 10.57
N CYS A 76 -7.65 -12.63 9.79
CA CYS A 76 -7.87 -12.86 8.37
C CYS A 76 -6.54 -13.12 7.63
N ALA A 77 -6.41 -14.26 6.93
CA ALA A 77 -5.19 -14.67 6.24
C ALA A 77 -4.69 -13.68 5.17
N CYS A 78 -5.55 -12.79 4.66
CA CYS A 78 -5.16 -11.82 3.64
C CYS A 78 -4.24 -10.68 4.17
N ARG A 79 -4.29 -10.37 5.47
CA ARG A 79 -3.52 -9.29 6.16
C ARG A 79 -3.33 -7.97 5.36
N SER A 80 -4.24 -7.61 4.45
CA SER A 80 -4.07 -6.44 3.58
C SER A 80 -4.70 -5.18 4.17
N ASP A 81 -3.94 -4.07 4.23
CA ASP A 81 -4.44 -2.75 4.66
C ASP A 81 -5.58 -2.24 3.77
N SER A 82 -5.61 -2.70 2.51
CA SER A 82 -6.66 -2.47 1.50
C SER A 82 -8.01 -3.14 1.83
N CYS A 83 -8.11 -3.92 2.90
CA CYS A 83 -9.42 -4.38 3.39
C CYS A 83 -10.26 -3.25 4.01
N ARG A 84 -9.66 -2.13 4.43
CA ARG A 84 -10.39 -0.94 4.93
C ARG A 84 -11.29 -0.31 3.85
N THR A 85 -10.99 -0.55 2.57
CA THR A 85 -11.69 -0.02 1.39
C THR A 85 -13.01 -0.74 1.10
N HIS A 86 -13.22 -1.94 1.64
CA HIS A 86 -14.47 -2.72 1.46
C HIS A 86 -15.41 -2.62 2.67
N VAL A 87 -15.07 -1.76 3.64
CA VAL A 87 -15.82 -1.56 4.88
C VAL A 87 -16.45 -0.17 4.86
N ARG A 88 -17.79 -0.13 4.81
CA ARG A 88 -18.55 1.14 4.88
C ARG A 88 -18.29 1.84 6.23
N PRO A 89 -18.21 3.19 6.25
CA PRO A 89 -17.92 3.96 7.47
C PRO A 89 -18.85 3.64 8.64
N ASP A 90 -20.16 3.52 8.38
CA ASP A 90 -21.20 3.34 9.39
C ASP A 90 -21.10 2.02 10.18
N GLU A 91 -20.42 1.02 9.62
CA GLU A 91 -20.23 -0.29 10.25
C GLU A 91 -18.95 -0.34 11.10
N ARG A 92 -18.19 0.74 11.19
CA ARG A 92 -16.98 0.84 12.01
C ARG A 92 -17.32 1.11 13.48
N GLU A 93 -18.43 1.79 13.73
CA GLU A 93 -18.82 2.25 15.07
C GLU A 93 -19.57 1.17 15.88
N GLY A 94 -20.19 0.18 15.23
CA GLY A 94 -20.87 -0.94 15.90
C GLY A 94 -20.00 -2.19 16.15
N ARG A 95 -18.67 -2.07 16.10
CA ARG A 95 -17.78 -3.24 15.98
C ARG A 95 -17.18 -3.66 17.32
N GLY A 96 -17.60 -4.83 17.84
CA GLY A 96 -17.02 -5.41 19.07
C GLY A 96 -15.56 -5.89 18.94
N GLN A 97 -15.01 -5.98 17.72
CA GLN A 97 -13.64 -6.47 17.47
C GLN A 97 -12.97 -5.66 16.33
N PRO A 98 -12.22 -4.57 16.64
CA PRO A 98 -11.69 -3.61 15.67
C PRO A 98 -10.63 -4.16 14.69
N TRP A 99 -10.13 -5.36 14.95
CA TRP A 99 -9.05 -5.99 14.17
C TRP A 99 -9.53 -6.91 13.04
N ARG A 100 -10.85 -7.02 12.81
CA ARG A 100 -11.42 -7.83 11.73
C ARG A 100 -11.88 -6.97 10.57
N CYS A 101 -11.55 -7.43 9.35
CA CYS A 101 -11.99 -6.82 8.10
C CYS A 101 -13.54 -6.86 7.91
N GLY A 102 -14.27 -7.59 8.77
CA GLY A 102 -15.74 -7.58 8.90
C GLY A 102 -16.38 -8.93 8.54
N GLY A 103 -17.35 -9.36 9.33
CA GLY A 103 -18.04 -10.67 9.20
C GLY A 103 -17.34 -11.84 9.92
N PRO A 104 -18.01 -13.00 10.04
CA PRO A 104 -17.43 -14.20 10.66
C PRO A 104 -16.21 -14.72 9.85
N VAL A 105 -15.31 -15.44 10.53
CA VAL A 105 -14.20 -16.14 9.85
C VAL A 105 -14.77 -17.30 9.07
N VAL A 106 -14.30 -17.48 7.84
CA VAL A 106 -14.71 -18.51 6.91
C VAL A 106 -13.47 -19.22 6.38
N LEU A 107 -13.63 -20.50 6.04
CA LEU A 107 -12.72 -21.17 5.13
C LEU A 107 -13.24 -20.94 3.71
N ALA A 108 -12.41 -20.30 2.88
CA ALA A 108 -12.70 -20.04 1.47
C ALA A 108 -11.73 -20.81 0.58
N VAL A 109 -12.24 -21.38 -0.51
CA VAL A 109 -11.46 -22.10 -1.52
C VAL A 109 -11.44 -21.31 -2.82
N LEU A 110 -10.26 -21.14 -3.39
CA LEU A 110 -10.02 -20.56 -4.71
C LEU A 110 -9.42 -21.61 -5.62
N ALA A 111 -9.78 -21.54 -6.90
CA ALA A 111 -9.14 -22.31 -7.94
C ALA A 111 -8.70 -21.35 -9.05
N ASP A 112 -7.53 -21.60 -9.61
CA ASP A 112 -7.11 -20.94 -10.84
C ASP A 112 -8.07 -21.28 -11.98
N ARG A 113 -8.27 -20.32 -12.91
CA ARG A 113 -9.12 -20.53 -14.10
C ARG A 113 -8.57 -21.63 -15.00
N GLU A 114 -7.25 -21.79 -15.04
CA GLU A 114 -6.59 -22.83 -15.83
C GLU A 114 -6.45 -24.17 -15.07
N GLY A 115 -6.93 -24.24 -13.81
CA GLY A 115 -6.86 -25.44 -12.98
C GLY A 115 -5.43 -25.88 -12.67
N ARG A 116 -4.51 -24.91 -12.54
CA ARG A 116 -3.10 -25.14 -12.21
C ARG A 116 -2.80 -25.05 -10.72
N TRP A 117 -3.69 -24.45 -9.94
CA TRP A 117 -3.60 -24.45 -8.49
C TRP A 117 -4.96 -24.28 -7.82
N TRP A 118 -5.03 -24.72 -6.56
CA TRP A 118 -6.15 -24.54 -5.66
C TRP A 118 -5.63 -24.05 -4.31
N GLN A 119 -6.35 -23.15 -3.69
CA GLN A 119 -5.97 -22.59 -2.39
C GLN A 119 -7.15 -22.64 -1.44
N ALA A 120 -6.92 -23.06 -0.21
CA ALA A 120 -7.84 -22.87 0.89
C ALA A 120 -7.25 -21.84 1.86
N LEU A 121 -8.07 -20.89 2.30
CA LEU A 121 -7.65 -19.83 3.19
C LEU A 121 -8.72 -19.52 4.24
N GLU A 122 -8.26 -19.24 5.46
CA GLU A 122 -9.07 -18.84 6.61
C GLU A 122 -9.11 -17.29 6.65
N CYS A 123 -10.22 -16.70 6.22
CA CYS A 123 -10.39 -15.25 6.10
C CYS A 123 -11.75 -14.79 6.61
N CYS A 124 -12.05 -13.49 6.67
CA CYS A 124 -13.42 -13.08 6.94
C CYS A 124 -14.32 -13.24 5.71
N SER A 125 -15.62 -13.42 5.93
CA SER A 125 -16.60 -13.58 4.85
C SER A 125 -16.59 -12.46 3.80
N ARG A 126 -16.22 -11.23 4.19
CA ARG A 126 -16.07 -10.11 3.25
C ARG A 126 -14.84 -10.19 2.37
N CYS A 127 -13.71 -10.65 2.91
CA CYS A 127 -12.52 -10.93 2.10
C CYS A 127 -12.80 -12.08 1.14
N ALA A 128 -13.54 -13.10 1.57
CA ALA A 128 -14.02 -14.14 0.66
C ALA A 128 -14.89 -13.56 -0.46
N ALA A 129 -15.86 -12.69 -0.15
CA ALA A 129 -16.73 -12.07 -1.15
C ALA A 129 -15.99 -11.13 -2.12
N ALA A 130 -14.91 -10.48 -1.68
CA ALA A 130 -14.10 -9.61 -2.53
C ALA A 130 -13.20 -10.37 -3.52
N MET A 131 -13.07 -11.69 -3.39
CA MET A 131 -12.29 -12.54 -4.30
C MET A 131 -13.22 -13.20 -5.32
N PRO A 132 -13.18 -12.80 -6.62
CA PRO A 132 -14.17 -13.21 -7.62
C PRO A 132 -14.33 -14.72 -7.86
N ALA A 133 -13.34 -15.53 -7.48
CA ALA A 133 -13.33 -16.99 -7.66
C ALA A 133 -13.40 -17.78 -6.33
N ALA A 134 -13.61 -17.10 -5.20
CA ALA A 134 -13.65 -17.75 -3.90
C ALA A 134 -15.01 -18.38 -3.61
N LYS A 135 -14.99 -19.61 -3.10
CA LYS A 135 -16.16 -20.31 -2.59
C LYS A 135 -16.00 -20.55 -1.09
N VAL A 136 -16.94 -20.07 -0.29
CA VAL A 136 -16.97 -20.35 1.15
C VAL A 136 -17.39 -21.80 1.38
N VAL A 137 -16.57 -22.56 2.11
CA VAL A 137 -16.82 -23.98 2.41
C VAL A 137 -17.22 -24.23 3.87
N ALA A 138 -16.85 -23.32 4.78
CA ALA A 138 -17.26 -23.37 6.19
C ALA A 138 -17.20 -21.96 6.81
N THR A 139 -18.04 -21.72 7.82
CA THR A 139 -18.08 -20.45 8.58
C THR A 139 -17.92 -20.75 10.07
N ALA A 140 -17.14 -19.94 10.77
CA ALA A 140 -16.89 -20.09 12.20
C ALA A 140 -18.17 -19.81 12.97
N GLN A 141 -18.47 -20.65 13.94
CA GLN A 141 -19.57 -20.38 14.86
C GLN A 141 -19.22 -19.17 15.74
N PRO A 142 -20.16 -18.25 15.97
CA PRO A 142 -19.92 -17.13 16.88
C PRO A 142 -19.65 -17.67 18.29
N VAL A 143 -18.55 -17.24 18.90
CA VAL A 143 -18.27 -17.52 20.31
C VAL A 143 -19.31 -16.76 21.14
N PRO A 144 -20.13 -17.41 21.98
CA PRO A 144 -21.03 -16.69 22.88
C PRO A 144 -20.18 -15.89 23.87
N GLY A 145 -20.33 -14.56 23.85
CA GLY A 145 -19.66 -13.69 24.81
C GLY A 145 -20.24 -13.84 26.22
N PRO A 146 -19.47 -13.55 27.28
CA PRO A 146 -20.00 -13.49 28.63
C PRO A 146 -20.88 -12.23 28.74
N GLY A 147 -22.17 -12.38 28.51
CA GLY A 147 -23.13 -11.26 28.57
C GLY A 147 -24.26 -11.33 27.56
N ALA A 148 -24.88 -12.49 27.38
CA ALA A 148 -26.18 -12.58 26.71
C ALA A 148 -26.96 -13.76 27.31
N ALA A 149 -27.38 -13.60 28.55
CA ALA A 149 -28.61 -14.25 29.00
C ALA A 149 -29.79 -13.43 28.45
N VAL A 150 -30.88 -14.13 28.10
CA VAL A 150 -32.18 -13.65 27.60
C VAL A 150 -32.16 -13.39 26.08
N ASP A 151 -32.90 -14.06 25.21
CA ASP A 151 -33.97 -15.04 25.33
C ASP A 151 -33.87 -16.02 24.15
N ARG A 152 -34.17 -17.29 24.39
CA ARG A 152 -34.29 -18.30 23.33
C ARG A 152 -35.64 -18.11 22.64
N SER A 153 -35.64 -18.05 21.32
CA SER A 153 -36.78 -18.53 20.53
C SER A 153 -36.29 -19.30 19.32
N HIS A 154 -36.62 -20.58 19.34
CA HIS A 154 -36.27 -21.63 18.39
C HIS A 154 -37.00 -21.45 17.04
N THR A 155 -36.28 -21.71 15.94
CA THR A 155 -36.66 -22.40 14.65
C THR A 155 -38.02 -22.08 14.00
N ALA A 156 -38.19 -21.83 12.69
CA ALA A 156 -37.72 -22.55 11.49
C ALA A 156 -38.09 -21.75 10.18
N PRO A 157 -38.07 -22.28 8.93
CA PRO A 157 -37.21 -21.76 7.86
C PRO A 157 -37.89 -21.22 6.58
N ALA A 158 -37.09 -20.53 5.76
CA ALA A 158 -37.10 -20.35 4.30
C ALA A 158 -38.43 -20.34 3.48
N GLY A 159 -38.67 -19.23 2.76
CA GLY A 159 -39.62 -19.14 1.64
C GLY A 159 -39.30 -17.98 0.68
N ARG A 160 -39.32 -18.28 -0.62
CA ARG A 160 -38.99 -17.45 -1.81
C ARG A 160 -39.82 -16.17 -2.00
N PRO A 161 -39.42 -15.22 -2.87
CA PRO A 161 -40.16 -13.99 -3.12
C PRO A 161 -41.36 -14.22 -4.05
N ARG A 162 -42.47 -13.49 -3.83
CA ARG A 162 -43.58 -13.37 -4.80
C ARG A 162 -44.12 -11.93 -4.84
N PHE A 163 -44.39 -11.51 -6.08
CA PHE A 163 -44.92 -10.23 -6.53
C PHE A 163 -46.37 -9.97 -6.11
N SER A 164 -46.75 -8.69 -6.18
CA SER A 164 -48.07 -8.08 -5.95
C SER A 164 -49.24 -8.79 -6.63
N ASP A 165 -50.38 -8.87 -5.94
CA ASP A 165 -51.65 -8.22 -6.33
C ASP A 165 -52.91 -8.86 -5.70
N HIS A 166 -53.86 -7.98 -5.35
CA HIS A 166 -55.31 -8.15 -5.15
C HIS A 166 -55.90 -8.43 -3.74
N ALA A 167 -56.64 -7.39 -3.32
CA ALA A 167 -58.03 -7.38 -2.81
C ALA A 167 -58.39 -8.01 -1.44
N ALA A 168 -58.97 -7.14 -0.62
CA ALA A 168 -59.79 -7.35 0.58
C ALA A 168 -61.01 -8.28 0.31
N PRO A 169 -61.73 -8.85 1.32
CA PRO A 169 -62.44 -8.05 2.34
C PRO A 169 -62.60 -8.62 3.77
N ALA A 170 -62.98 -7.70 4.66
CA ALA A 170 -63.90 -7.78 5.80
C ALA A 170 -63.68 -8.77 6.96
N GLY A 171 -63.59 -8.21 8.17
CA GLY A 171 -64.01 -8.89 9.40
C GLY A 171 -63.56 -8.23 10.69
N GLY A 172 -64.48 -7.54 11.37
CA GLY A 172 -64.52 -7.52 12.84
C GLY A 172 -63.81 -6.37 13.56
N ALA A 173 -64.58 -5.34 13.89
CA ALA A 173 -64.20 -4.24 14.75
C ALA A 173 -63.84 -4.69 16.18
N ARG A 174 -62.79 -4.09 16.74
CA ARG A 174 -62.65 -3.90 18.19
C ARG A 174 -61.96 -2.57 18.47
N GLU A 175 -62.75 -1.64 18.99
CA GLU A 175 -62.32 -0.34 19.50
C GLU A 175 -61.17 -0.46 20.49
N VAL A 176 -60.12 0.32 20.25
CA VAL A 176 -59.07 0.62 21.23
C VAL A 176 -59.03 2.15 21.37
N PRO A 177 -59.03 2.72 22.59
CA PRO A 177 -59.10 4.17 22.79
C PRO A 177 -57.88 4.87 22.18
N GLY A 178 -58.16 5.93 21.41
CA GLY A 178 -57.12 6.70 20.72
C GLY A 178 -56.10 7.33 21.69
N PRO A 179 -54.80 7.29 21.38
CA PRO A 179 -53.83 8.07 22.11
C PRO A 179 -54.07 9.56 21.81
N ARG A 180 -54.26 10.33 22.87
CA ARG A 180 -54.42 11.78 22.83
C ARG A 180 -53.29 12.40 22.03
N SER A 181 -53.64 13.19 21.02
CA SER A 181 -52.74 14.08 20.30
C SER A 181 -52.08 15.05 21.28
N ALA A 182 -50.84 14.77 21.66
CA ALA A 182 -49.98 15.76 22.29
C ALA A 182 -49.62 16.81 21.22
N PRO A 183 -49.64 18.12 21.55
CA PRO A 183 -49.24 19.13 20.60
C PRO A 183 -47.77 18.90 20.26
N THR A 184 -47.49 18.65 18.99
CA THR A 184 -46.13 18.69 18.46
C THR A 184 -45.66 20.12 18.64
N ARG A 185 -45.00 20.41 19.77
CA ARG A 185 -44.16 21.60 19.89
C ARG A 185 -43.17 21.47 18.74
N GLY A 186 -43.42 22.20 17.66
CA GLY A 186 -42.51 22.30 16.54
C GLY A 186 -41.17 22.74 17.10
N ARG A 187 -40.23 21.80 17.25
CA ARG A 187 -38.85 22.15 17.53
C ARG A 187 -38.44 23.01 16.35
N LEU A 188 -38.16 24.28 16.63
CA LEU A 188 -37.50 25.18 15.69
C LEU A 188 -36.35 24.38 15.03
N PRO A 189 -36.28 24.33 13.69
CA PRO A 189 -35.30 23.52 13.00
C PRO A 189 -33.90 23.96 13.46
N GLN A 190 -33.22 23.08 14.19
CA GLN A 190 -31.88 23.35 14.70
C GLN A 190 -30.97 23.57 13.49
N LYS A 191 -30.40 24.77 13.39
CA LYS A 191 -29.47 25.09 12.32
C LYS A 191 -28.17 24.30 12.56
N LYS A 192 -27.72 23.59 11.54
CA LYS A 192 -26.61 22.65 11.61
C LYS A 192 -25.66 22.85 10.46
N ILE A 193 -24.39 22.58 10.71
CA ILE A 193 -23.35 22.41 9.70
C ILE A 193 -22.66 21.07 9.94
N ALA A 194 -22.64 20.21 8.92
CA ALA A 194 -22.28 18.79 9.05
C ALA A 194 -23.10 18.09 10.17
N GLN A 195 -22.44 17.62 11.24
CA GLN A 195 -23.10 16.97 12.38
C GLN A 195 -23.21 17.88 13.63
N ARG A 196 -22.74 19.13 13.55
CA ARG A 196 -22.71 20.07 14.67
C ARG A 196 -23.96 20.95 14.68
N ILE A 197 -24.53 21.14 15.88
CA ILE A 197 -25.61 22.09 16.12
C ILE A 197 -24.96 23.45 16.38
N ILE A 198 -25.38 24.47 15.63
CA ILE A 198 -24.89 25.83 15.81
C ILE A 198 -25.61 26.44 17.02
N PRO A 199 -24.90 26.90 18.07
CA PRO A 199 -25.53 27.52 19.22
C PRO A 199 -26.31 28.78 18.81
N PRO A 200 -27.58 28.94 19.25
CA PRO A 200 -28.41 30.07 18.83
C PRO A 200 -27.88 31.42 19.34
N ASP A 201 -27.10 31.39 20.41
CA ASP A 201 -26.49 32.52 21.12
C ASP A 201 -24.99 32.72 20.78
N LEU A 202 -24.45 32.00 19.79
CA LEU A 202 -23.06 32.16 19.36
C LEU A 202 -22.77 33.62 18.94
N ARG A 203 -21.72 34.21 19.51
CA ARG A 203 -21.17 35.52 19.17
C ARG A 203 -19.73 35.38 18.69
N PRO A 204 -19.24 36.18 17.73
CA PRO A 204 -19.96 37.23 17.00
C PRO A 204 -21.12 36.71 16.14
N THR A 205 -22.13 37.55 15.91
CA THR A 205 -23.36 37.17 15.17
C THR A 205 -23.03 36.77 13.74
N GLU A 206 -22.03 37.44 13.18
CA GLU A 206 -21.51 37.30 11.83
C GLU A 206 -20.96 35.89 11.62
N LEU A 207 -20.24 35.36 12.61
CA LEU A 207 -19.74 33.98 12.59
C LEU A 207 -20.88 32.96 12.64
N ARG A 208 -21.88 33.19 13.47
CA ARG A 208 -23.06 32.33 13.56
C ARG A 208 -23.81 32.30 12.24
N ASP A 209 -23.99 33.45 11.60
CA ASP A 209 -24.71 33.57 10.35
C ASP A 209 -23.92 32.92 9.19
N GLU A 210 -22.59 33.06 9.15
CA GLU A 210 -21.70 32.35 8.20
C GLU A 210 -21.80 30.82 8.37
N LEU A 211 -21.82 30.30 9.60
CA LEU A 211 -21.96 28.85 9.84
C LEU A 211 -23.32 28.30 9.35
N VAL A 212 -24.37 29.10 9.49
CA VAL A 212 -25.72 28.77 9.00
C VAL A 212 -25.71 28.75 7.47
N GLU A 213 -25.22 29.82 6.85
CA GLU A 213 -25.14 29.96 5.40
C GLU A 213 -24.32 28.82 4.79
N LEU A 214 -23.17 28.49 5.37
CA LEU A 214 -22.35 27.35 4.93
C LEU A 214 -23.10 26.03 5.01
N GLY A 215 -23.88 25.80 6.07
CA GLY A 215 -24.74 24.61 6.18
C GLY A 215 -25.75 24.51 5.04
N ASP A 216 -26.34 25.64 4.62
CA ASP A 216 -27.28 25.72 3.50
C ASP A 216 -26.58 25.55 2.15
N LEU A 217 -25.41 26.17 1.96
CA LEU A 217 -24.60 26.05 0.73
C LEU A 217 -24.11 24.62 0.51
N PHE A 218 -23.67 23.91 1.56
CA PHE A 218 -23.31 22.48 1.44
C PHE A 218 -24.51 21.61 1.07
N ARG A 219 -25.70 21.88 1.63
CA ARG A 219 -26.93 21.17 1.27
C ARG A 219 -27.36 21.44 -0.17
N ALA A 220 -27.31 22.70 -0.60
CA ALA A 220 -27.58 23.09 -1.98
C ALA A 220 -26.59 22.43 -2.94
N TYR A 221 -25.30 22.40 -2.59
CA TYR A 221 -24.26 21.72 -3.37
C TYR A 221 -24.56 20.22 -3.53
N GLN A 222 -24.97 19.53 -2.47
CA GLN A 222 -25.32 18.10 -2.51
C GLN A 222 -26.53 17.79 -3.41
N GLN A 223 -27.40 18.76 -3.67
CA GLN A 223 -28.56 18.62 -4.55
C GLN A 223 -28.26 18.94 -6.02
N ARG A 224 -27.04 19.42 -6.34
CA ARG A 224 -26.67 19.74 -7.73
C ARG A 224 -26.55 18.45 -8.57
N PRO A 225 -27.06 18.46 -9.81
CA PRO A 225 -26.95 17.31 -10.71
C PRO A 225 -25.52 17.08 -11.22
N GLU A 226 -24.70 18.14 -11.28
CA GLU A 226 -23.32 18.09 -11.74
C GLU A 226 -22.35 18.54 -10.63
N PRO A 227 -21.25 17.79 -10.39
CA PRO A 227 -20.29 18.12 -9.35
C PRO A 227 -19.33 19.24 -9.79
N ASP A 228 -19.38 20.36 -9.08
CA ASP A 228 -18.51 21.53 -9.27
C ASP A 228 -17.40 21.57 -8.22
N LEU A 229 -16.26 20.99 -8.56
CA LEU A 229 -15.16 20.82 -7.62
C LEU A 229 -14.51 22.15 -7.20
N ALA A 230 -14.55 23.19 -8.03
CA ALA A 230 -14.01 24.50 -7.66
C ALA A 230 -14.87 25.12 -6.53
N LEU A 231 -16.18 25.14 -6.73
CA LEU A 231 -17.12 25.60 -5.71
C LEU A 231 -17.01 24.77 -4.42
N LEU A 232 -16.87 23.45 -4.53
CA LEU A 232 -16.75 22.59 -3.34
C LEU A 232 -15.49 22.87 -2.53
N ALA A 233 -14.36 23.15 -3.19
CA ALA A 233 -13.13 23.54 -2.52
C ALA A 233 -13.31 24.84 -1.72
N ASP A 234 -13.95 25.84 -2.32
CA ASP A 234 -14.16 27.15 -1.68
C ASP A 234 -15.11 27.05 -0.48
N LEU A 235 -16.14 26.20 -0.57
CA LEU A 235 -17.01 25.88 0.58
C LEU A 235 -16.25 25.22 1.73
N HIS A 236 -15.31 24.32 1.42
CA HIS A 236 -14.46 23.69 2.44
C HIS A 236 -13.45 24.66 3.06
N GLU A 237 -12.93 25.62 2.30
CA GLU A 237 -12.04 26.66 2.84
C GLU A 237 -12.77 27.65 3.74
N ARG A 238 -13.96 28.12 3.33
CA ARG A 238 -14.83 28.95 4.18
C ARG A 238 -15.20 28.21 5.47
N LYS A 239 -15.51 26.92 5.37
CA LYS A 239 -15.78 26.07 6.54
C LYS A 239 -14.59 25.96 7.48
N ALA A 240 -13.37 25.85 6.96
CA ALA A 240 -12.16 25.81 7.79
C ALA A 240 -12.04 27.10 8.62
N ARG A 241 -12.13 28.27 7.96
CA ARG A 241 -12.09 29.57 8.64
C ARG A 241 -13.20 29.76 9.67
N ALA A 242 -14.43 29.39 9.33
CA ALA A 242 -15.56 29.49 10.25
C ALA A 242 -15.40 28.55 11.46
N PHE A 243 -14.81 27.37 11.28
CA PHE A 243 -14.56 26.44 12.38
C PHE A 243 -13.40 26.87 13.28
N ASP A 244 -12.35 27.50 12.73
CA ASP A 244 -11.30 28.11 13.53
C ASP A 244 -11.83 29.30 14.33
N GLY A 245 -12.60 30.20 13.70
CA GLY A 245 -13.24 31.32 14.41
C GLY A 245 -14.19 30.84 15.52
N TRP A 246 -14.92 29.76 15.28
CA TRP A 246 -15.78 29.14 16.30
C TRP A 246 -14.95 28.48 17.42
N ALA A 247 -13.84 27.83 17.08
CA ALA A 247 -12.93 27.26 18.06
C ALA A 247 -12.30 28.34 18.94
N ASP A 248 -11.98 29.51 18.39
CA ASP A 248 -11.36 30.61 19.15
C ASP A 248 -12.35 31.28 20.12
N VAL A 249 -13.62 31.38 19.73
CA VAL A 249 -14.68 31.88 20.62
C VAL A 249 -15.01 30.90 21.75
N THR A 250 -15.02 29.60 21.46
CA THR A 250 -15.48 28.56 22.41
C THR A 250 -14.36 27.81 23.12
N CYS A 251 -13.11 28.06 22.74
CA CYS A 251 -11.92 27.31 23.16
C CYS A 251 -12.02 25.78 22.93
N ASP A 252 -12.82 25.33 21.95
CA ASP A 252 -13.00 23.89 21.65
C ASP A 252 -11.91 23.39 20.68
N GLY A 253 -10.97 22.59 21.19
CA GLY A 253 -9.91 21.97 20.40
C GLY A 253 -10.39 20.97 19.34
N ALA A 254 -11.59 20.39 19.49
CA ALA A 254 -12.17 19.51 18.49
C ALA A 254 -12.56 20.28 17.22
N LEU A 255 -13.02 21.53 17.35
CA LEU A 255 -13.34 22.40 16.23
C LEU A 255 -12.07 22.76 15.41
N ARG A 256 -10.92 22.99 16.06
CA ARG A 256 -9.63 23.17 15.36
C ARG A 256 -9.23 21.93 14.56
N GLY A 257 -9.51 20.75 15.11
CA GLY A 257 -9.30 19.49 14.40
C GLY A 257 -10.21 19.34 13.18
N GLU A 258 -11.45 19.82 13.26
CA GLU A 258 -12.40 19.85 12.15
C GLU A 258 -12.04 20.92 11.10
N ALA A 259 -11.54 22.08 11.53
CA ALA A 259 -11.06 23.15 10.66
C ALA A 259 -9.88 22.66 9.79
N ARG A 260 -8.85 22.06 10.41
CA ARG A 260 -7.73 21.45 9.67
C ARG A 260 -8.17 20.37 8.69
N ARG A 261 -9.17 19.56 9.05
CA ARG A 261 -9.75 18.57 8.13
C ARG A 261 -10.47 19.21 6.95
N ALA A 262 -11.20 20.30 7.19
CA ALA A 262 -11.87 21.05 6.14
C ALA A 262 -10.87 21.73 5.19
N GLU A 263 -9.77 22.28 5.72
CA GLU A 263 -8.67 22.84 4.94
C GLU A 263 -7.98 21.78 4.07
N GLN A 264 -7.66 20.62 4.65
CA GLN A 264 -7.11 19.49 3.90
C GLN A 264 -8.06 18.99 2.81
N ALA A 265 -9.38 18.99 3.07
CA ALA A 265 -10.38 18.66 2.07
C ALA A 265 -10.39 19.68 0.92
N ALA A 266 -10.35 20.98 1.23
CA ALA A 266 -10.27 22.03 0.21
C ALA A 266 -9.05 21.85 -0.69
N ALA A 267 -7.86 21.62 -0.10
CA ALA A 267 -6.63 21.39 -0.85
C ALA A 267 -6.71 20.14 -1.75
N ALA A 268 -7.26 19.04 -1.24
CA ALA A 268 -7.42 17.80 -2.01
C ALA A 268 -8.42 17.96 -3.17
N ILE A 269 -9.52 18.67 -2.94
CA ILE A 269 -10.55 18.93 -3.97
C ILE A 269 -9.99 19.86 -5.05
N ARG A 270 -9.19 20.87 -4.70
CA ARG A 270 -8.48 21.72 -5.68
C ARG A 270 -7.53 20.92 -6.54
N LEU A 271 -6.73 20.04 -5.92
CA LEU A 271 -5.83 19.17 -6.65
C LEU A 271 -6.60 18.25 -7.62
N GLN A 272 -7.75 17.71 -7.19
CA GLN A 272 -8.60 16.89 -8.05
C GLN A 272 -9.25 17.70 -9.18
N HIS A 273 -9.67 18.94 -8.90
CA HIS A 273 -10.21 19.86 -9.90
C HIS A 273 -9.13 20.16 -10.96
N GLN A 274 -7.94 20.56 -10.53
CA GLN A 274 -6.79 20.83 -11.40
C GLN A 274 -6.41 19.63 -12.27
N GLN A 275 -6.42 18.41 -11.70
CA GLN A 275 -6.18 17.17 -12.46
C GLN A 275 -7.24 16.89 -13.52
N ARG A 276 -8.48 17.38 -13.34
CA ARG A 276 -9.61 17.16 -14.25
C ARG A 276 -9.77 18.25 -15.30
N THR A 277 -9.53 19.51 -14.94
CA THR A 277 -9.69 20.66 -15.84
C THR A 277 -8.39 21.08 -16.52
N GLY A 278 -7.24 20.52 -16.13
CA GLY A 278 -5.94 20.92 -16.67
C GLY A 278 -5.54 22.36 -16.32
N GLY A 279 -6.27 23.00 -15.39
CA GLY A 279 -6.05 24.38 -14.98
C GLY A 279 -4.84 24.50 -14.07
N VAL A 280 -3.76 25.07 -14.60
CA VAL A 280 -2.56 25.44 -13.85
C VAL A 280 -2.86 26.68 -13.00
N PRO A 281 -2.66 26.67 -11.67
CA PRO A 281 -2.63 27.92 -10.92
C PRO A 281 -1.39 28.71 -11.37
N VAL A 282 -1.59 29.99 -11.67
CA VAL A 282 -0.51 30.95 -11.91
C VAL A 282 0.33 31.04 -10.64
N GLY A 283 1.43 30.30 -10.64
CA GLY A 283 2.45 30.25 -9.61
C GLY A 283 3.70 29.72 -10.30
N ASP A 284 4.75 30.53 -10.28
CA ASP A 284 5.94 30.42 -11.13
C ASP A 284 6.62 29.03 -11.04
N GLY A 285 6.66 28.32 -12.17
CA GLY A 285 7.39 27.04 -12.35
C GLY A 285 6.51 25.83 -12.74
N PRO A 286 6.96 24.96 -13.67
CA PRO A 286 6.22 23.75 -14.04
C PRO A 286 6.15 22.79 -12.83
N SER A 287 4.94 22.53 -12.33
CA SER A 287 4.73 21.61 -11.20
C SER A 287 4.99 20.16 -11.64
N VAL A 288 6.24 19.72 -11.57
CA VAL A 288 6.62 18.32 -11.87
C VAL A 288 6.01 17.38 -10.84
N ALA A 289 5.17 16.44 -11.29
CA ALA A 289 4.61 15.39 -10.46
C ALA A 289 5.66 14.31 -10.13
N ARG A 290 6.39 14.49 -9.03
CA ARG A 290 7.46 13.58 -8.57
C ARG A 290 6.92 12.31 -7.91
N LEU A 291 7.67 11.22 -8.05
CA LEU A 291 7.36 9.94 -7.39
C LEU A 291 7.52 10.00 -5.88
N LEU A 292 8.59 10.67 -5.43
CA LEU A 292 8.81 11.02 -4.03
C LEU A 292 8.40 12.48 -3.87
N THR A 293 7.37 12.72 -3.06
CA THR A 293 6.61 13.98 -3.08
C THR A 293 6.96 14.95 -1.96
N ALA A 294 7.83 14.55 -1.02
CA ALA A 294 8.13 15.35 0.15
C ALA A 294 9.64 15.36 0.45
N PRO A 295 10.20 16.48 0.94
CA PRO A 295 11.63 16.61 1.25
C PRO A 295 12.20 15.51 2.14
N ALA A 296 11.44 15.09 3.17
CA ALA A 296 11.87 13.97 4.03
C ALA A 296 12.08 12.66 3.25
N GLN A 297 11.32 12.42 2.17
CA GLN A 297 11.50 11.24 1.32
C GLN A 297 12.80 11.33 0.50
N TRP A 298 13.15 12.54 0.06
CA TRP A 298 14.39 12.83 -0.68
C TRP A 298 15.61 12.60 0.21
N GLU A 299 15.55 13.06 1.46
CA GLU A 299 16.61 12.79 2.44
C GLU A 299 16.77 11.29 2.69
N HIS A 300 15.69 10.55 2.88
CA HIS A 300 15.79 9.10 3.05
C HIS A 300 16.38 8.40 1.81
N ALA A 301 16.06 8.85 0.59
CA ALA A 301 16.69 8.33 -0.62
C ALA A 301 18.21 8.58 -0.62
N ARG A 302 18.64 9.79 -0.27
CA ARG A 302 20.06 10.14 -0.11
C ARG A 302 20.76 9.33 0.97
N SER A 303 20.12 9.12 2.12
CA SER A 303 20.66 8.30 3.22
C SER A 303 20.88 6.84 2.80
N VAL A 304 19.95 6.25 2.05
CA VAL A 304 20.10 4.87 1.57
C VAL A 304 21.22 4.75 0.54
N LEU A 305 21.34 5.70 -0.38
CA LEU A 305 22.46 5.76 -1.33
C LEU A 305 23.81 5.92 -0.61
N ALA A 306 23.88 6.77 0.42
CA ALA A 306 25.07 6.95 1.24
C ALA A 306 25.43 5.67 2.03
N TYR A 307 24.42 5.01 2.61
CA TYR A 307 24.63 3.74 3.29
C TYR A 307 25.20 2.69 2.34
N ALA A 308 24.59 2.53 1.16
CA ALA A 308 25.06 1.60 0.14
C ALA A 308 26.50 1.92 -0.31
N ALA A 309 26.89 3.20 -0.37
CA ALA A 309 28.25 3.65 -0.66
C ALA A 309 29.26 3.32 0.46
N GLY A 310 28.88 3.46 1.73
CA GLY A 310 29.75 3.13 2.86
C GLY A 310 29.84 1.63 3.19
N HIS A 311 28.88 0.82 2.75
CA HIS A 311 28.71 -0.56 3.24
C HIS A 311 28.65 -1.63 2.14
N SER A 312 29.11 -1.35 0.92
CA SER A 312 29.30 -2.42 -0.09
C SER A 312 30.58 -3.19 0.23
N PRO A 313 30.50 -4.52 0.43
CA PRO A 313 31.67 -5.33 0.76
C PRO A 313 32.50 -5.71 -0.46
N LEU A 314 31.94 -5.56 -1.67
CA LEU A 314 32.58 -5.89 -2.94
C LEU A 314 32.81 -4.61 -3.75
N PRO A 315 33.94 -4.53 -4.51
CA PRO A 315 34.26 -3.37 -5.33
C PRO A 315 33.41 -3.32 -6.62
N GLY A 316 33.40 -2.14 -7.24
CA GLY A 316 32.82 -1.93 -8.56
C GLY A 316 31.33 -1.60 -8.57
N ALA A 317 30.89 -0.99 -9.67
CA ALA A 317 29.55 -0.42 -9.79
C ALA A 317 28.43 -1.47 -9.83
N GLU A 318 28.70 -2.67 -10.33
CA GLU A 318 27.73 -3.78 -10.34
C GLU A 318 27.37 -4.21 -8.92
N ALA A 319 28.39 -4.45 -8.09
CA ALA A 319 28.22 -4.78 -6.68
C ALA A 319 27.50 -3.65 -5.94
N ARG A 320 27.89 -2.40 -6.17
CA ARG A 320 27.25 -1.23 -5.55
C ARG A 320 25.76 -1.12 -5.91
N LEU A 321 25.40 -1.34 -7.17
CA LEU A 321 24.01 -1.32 -7.61
C LEU A 321 23.22 -2.46 -6.96
N LEU A 322 23.75 -3.68 -6.95
CA LEU A 322 23.10 -4.83 -6.32
C LEU A 322 22.89 -4.58 -4.82
N VAL A 323 23.92 -4.11 -4.11
CA VAL A 323 23.86 -3.74 -2.69
C VAL A 323 22.78 -2.69 -2.44
N LEU A 324 22.74 -1.61 -3.22
CA LEU A 324 21.69 -0.58 -3.12
C LEU A 324 20.28 -1.18 -3.21
N MET A 325 20.05 -2.05 -4.20
CA MET A 325 18.74 -2.65 -4.41
C MET A 325 18.35 -3.61 -3.28
N LEU A 326 19.28 -4.42 -2.79
CA LEU A 326 19.06 -5.33 -1.66
C LEU A 326 18.85 -4.55 -0.35
N THR A 327 19.63 -3.50 -0.09
CA THR A 327 19.43 -2.58 1.03
C THR A 327 18.03 -1.99 1.00
N LEU A 328 17.53 -1.51 -0.14
CA LEU A 328 16.16 -0.98 -0.25
C LEU A 328 15.08 -2.03 0.03
N ARG A 329 15.34 -3.31 -0.29
CA ARG A 329 14.40 -4.42 0.01
C ARG A 329 14.32 -4.70 1.51
N THR A 330 15.44 -4.59 2.22
CA THR A 330 15.62 -4.98 3.63
C THR A 330 15.64 -3.81 4.61
N ALA A 331 15.67 -2.56 4.15
CA ALA A 331 15.96 -1.35 4.95
C ALA A 331 15.11 -1.11 6.22
N HIS A 332 13.96 -1.77 6.38
CA HIS A 332 13.12 -1.57 7.57
C HIS A 332 13.39 -2.57 8.70
N THR A 333 13.64 -3.84 8.37
CA THR A 333 13.74 -4.94 9.35
C THR A 333 15.03 -5.73 9.22
N GLY A 334 15.93 -5.32 8.33
CA GLY A 334 17.07 -6.12 7.88
C GLY A 334 16.70 -7.32 7.02
N THR A 335 15.40 -7.62 6.88
CA THR A 335 14.87 -8.76 6.15
C THR A 335 13.90 -8.30 5.06
N GLY A 336 13.88 -9.02 3.95
CA GLY A 336 13.11 -8.66 2.78
C GLY A 336 12.90 -9.84 1.84
N ASN A 337 12.08 -9.62 0.82
CA ASN A 337 11.86 -10.61 -0.23
C ASN A 337 12.50 -10.11 -1.51
N ALA A 338 13.22 -10.98 -2.20
CA ALA A 338 13.77 -10.76 -3.52
C ALA A 338 13.33 -11.88 -4.46
N VAL A 339 13.25 -11.54 -5.74
CA VAL A 339 13.00 -12.51 -6.81
C VAL A 339 14.10 -12.43 -7.86
N GLY A 340 14.36 -13.50 -8.61
CA GLY A 340 15.38 -13.49 -9.66
C GLY A 340 15.18 -12.38 -10.69
N GLN A 341 13.94 -11.99 -10.95
CA GLN A 341 13.60 -10.86 -11.82
C GLN A 341 14.13 -9.51 -11.30
N ASP A 342 14.21 -9.33 -9.98
CA ASP A 342 14.76 -8.10 -9.39
C ASP A 342 16.23 -7.93 -9.73
N LEU A 343 16.99 -9.02 -9.86
CA LEU A 343 18.43 -9.03 -10.12
C LEU A 343 18.73 -9.01 -11.63
N THR A 344 18.07 -9.88 -12.39
CA THR A 344 18.26 -9.99 -13.84
C THR A 344 17.88 -8.70 -14.59
N SER A 345 17.00 -7.87 -14.03
CA SER A 345 16.61 -6.59 -14.63
C SER A 345 17.62 -5.45 -14.43
N LEU A 346 18.66 -5.65 -13.60
CA LEU A 346 19.67 -4.64 -13.27
C LEU A 346 20.77 -4.50 -14.33
N GLY A 347 20.89 -5.47 -15.25
CA GLY A 347 21.94 -5.47 -16.27
C GLY A 347 23.34 -5.74 -15.69
N LEU A 348 23.42 -6.64 -14.72
CA LEU A 348 24.67 -7.17 -14.16
C LEU A 348 25.28 -8.19 -15.14
N GLY A 349 26.61 -8.29 -15.18
CA GLY A 349 27.32 -9.26 -16.02
C GLY A 349 27.10 -10.69 -15.55
N ASP A 350 27.40 -10.96 -14.27
CA ASP A 350 27.16 -12.25 -13.61
C ASP A 350 26.42 -12.05 -12.27
N PRO A 351 25.08 -12.03 -12.28
CA PRO A 351 24.31 -11.82 -11.06
C PRO A 351 24.41 -13.00 -10.08
N GLU A 352 24.74 -14.22 -10.54
CA GLU A 352 24.82 -15.40 -9.66
C GLU A 352 26.09 -15.36 -8.83
N ASP A 353 27.22 -15.12 -9.49
CA ASP A 353 28.52 -14.97 -8.84
C ASP A 353 28.53 -13.80 -7.85
N LEU A 354 27.94 -12.65 -8.21
CA LEU A 354 27.85 -11.50 -7.29
C LEU A 354 27.04 -11.82 -6.03
N VAL A 355 25.89 -12.48 -6.17
CA VAL A 355 25.09 -12.92 -5.01
C VAL A 355 25.87 -13.95 -4.18
N ALA A 356 26.54 -14.91 -4.82
CA ALA A 356 27.33 -15.91 -4.13
C ALA A 356 28.47 -15.27 -3.33
N LYS A 357 29.16 -14.27 -3.88
CA LYS A 357 30.22 -13.50 -3.18
C LYS A 357 29.67 -12.71 -2.00
N LEU A 358 28.52 -12.05 -2.15
CA LEU A 358 27.86 -11.34 -1.05
C LEU A 358 27.42 -12.28 0.07
N ALA A 359 26.98 -13.50 -0.28
CA ALA A 359 26.63 -14.53 0.69
C ALA A 359 27.87 -15.10 1.39
N ALA A 360 28.93 -15.39 0.62
CA ALA A 360 30.18 -15.95 1.13
C ALA A 360 30.89 -15.03 2.13
N CYS A 361 30.84 -13.70 1.92
CA CYS A 361 31.40 -12.73 2.87
C CYS A 361 30.45 -12.38 4.03
N GLY A 362 29.29 -13.05 4.13
CA GLY A 362 28.33 -12.86 5.22
C GLY A 362 27.52 -11.57 5.16
N TRP A 363 27.67 -10.76 4.11
CA TRP A 363 26.90 -9.53 3.94
C TRP A 363 25.43 -9.81 3.60
N LEU A 364 25.16 -10.88 2.87
CA LEU A 364 23.82 -11.36 2.52
C LEU A 364 23.59 -12.75 3.13
N THR A 365 22.44 -12.96 3.76
CA THR A 365 21.97 -14.29 4.14
C THR A 365 20.71 -14.62 3.36
N LEU A 366 20.66 -15.82 2.78
CA LEU A 366 19.51 -16.31 2.04
C LEU A 366 19.36 -17.82 2.26
N PRO A 367 18.13 -18.36 2.23
CA PRO A 367 17.90 -19.80 2.26
C PRO A 367 18.30 -20.41 0.92
N GLY A 368 19.22 -21.37 0.94
CA GLY A 368 19.71 -22.03 -0.27
C GLY A 368 20.88 -21.31 -0.93
N THR A 369 20.96 -21.41 -2.25
CA THR A 369 22.08 -20.93 -3.07
C THR A 369 21.74 -19.66 -3.86
N ALA A 370 22.76 -19.00 -4.41
CA ALA A 370 22.58 -17.86 -5.32
C ALA A 370 21.71 -18.25 -6.54
N GLY A 371 21.92 -19.44 -7.10
CA GLY A 371 21.09 -20.00 -8.16
C GLY A 371 19.61 -20.16 -7.77
N ASP A 372 19.33 -20.56 -6.52
CA ASP A 372 17.94 -20.65 -6.02
C ASP A 372 17.27 -19.27 -5.98
N LEU A 373 17.99 -18.22 -5.55
CA LEU A 373 17.50 -16.84 -5.60
C LEU A 373 17.24 -16.39 -7.05
N LEU A 374 18.11 -16.70 -7.99
CA LEU A 374 17.93 -16.33 -9.40
C LEU A 374 16.80 -17.11 -10.09
N ALA A 375 16.55 -18.35 -9.68
CA ALA A 375 15.44 -19.16 -10.16
C ALA A 375 14.09 -18.77 -9.51
N SER A 376 14.11 -18.01 -8.41
CA SER A 376 12.92 -17.62 -7.66
C SER A 376 11.98 -16.73 -8.46
N ARG A 377 10.68 -16.81 -8.14
CA ARG A 377 9.59 -16.14 -8.87
C ARG A 377 8.72 -15.32 -7.91
N PRO A 378 7.94 -14.33 -8.38
CA PRO A 378 7.03 -13.54 -7.54
C PRO A 378 6.09 -14.36 -6.65
N GLU A 379 5.70 -15.55 -7.09
CA GLU A 379 4.81 -16.44 -6.33
C GLU A 379 5.54 -17.22 -5.22
N SER A 380 6.86 -17.30 -5.29
CA SER A 380 7.73 -17.95 -4.32
C SER A 380 9.03 -17.14 -4.17
N PRO A 381 8.96 -15.93 -3.59
CA PRO A 381 10.12 -15.09 -3.42
C PRO A 381 11.07 -15.68 -2.39
N THR A 382 12.37 -15.43 -2.57
CA THR A 382 13.39 -15.82 -1.61
C THR A 382 13.47 -14.75 -0.52
N ALA A 383 13.35 -15.18 0.74
CA ALA A 383 13.60 -14.33 1.88
C ALA A 383 15.11 -14.05 1.98
N ILE A 384 15.49 -12.78 2.06
CA ILE A 384 16.87 -12.35 2.20
C ILE A 384 17.03 -11.53 3.48
N THR A 385 18.21 -11.62 4.08
CA THR A 385 18.59 -10.85 5.27
C THR A 385 19.93 -10.17 5.01
N VAL A 386 20.02 -8.88 5.36
CA VAL A 386 21.28 -8.15 5.42
C VAL A 386 21.55 -7.88 6.90
N PRO A 387 22.48 -8.61 7.55
CA PRO A 387 22.65 -8.56 9.00
C PRO A 387 22.86 -7.15 9.55
N SER A 388 23.63 -6.31 8.85
CA SER A 388 23.91 -4.92 9.27
C SER A 388 22.70 -3.98 9.22
N LEU A 389 21.57 -4.43 8.66
CA LEU A 389 20.31 -3.69 8.59
C LEU A 389 19.26 -4.22 9.58
N VAL A 390 19.54 -5.33 10.28
CA VAL A 390 18.65 -5.85 11.31
C VAL A 390 18.69 -4.90 12.50
N PRO A 391 17.55 -4.34 12.95
CA PRO A 391 17.52 -3.48 14.14
C PRO A 391 18.05 -4.23 15.37
N SER A 392 18.76 -3.50 16.23
CA SER A 392 19.19 -4.01 17.55
C SER A 392 17.99 -4.35 18.44
N GLU A 393 18.23 -4.97 19.60
CA GLU A 393 17.18 -5.29 20.58
C GLU A 393 16.41 -4.04 21.05
N ASP A 394 17.06 -2.87 21.07
CA ASP A 394 16.46 -1.58 21.39
C ASP A 394 15.61 -1.00 20.24
N GLY A 395 15.46 -1.74 19.13
CA GLY A 395 14.73 -1.33 17.94
C GLY A 395 15.47 -0.28 17.10
N THR A 396 16.73 0.03 17.41
CA THR A 396 17.53 1.00 16.66
C THR A 396 18.17 0.32 15.44
N GLY A 397 17.88 0.86 14.25
CA GLY A 397 18.47 0.44 12.99
C GLY A 397 19.11 1.62 12.25
N PRO A 398 19.85 1.37 11.16
CA PRO A 398 20.57 2.41 10.43
C PRO A 398 19.65 3.40 9.70
N PHE A 399 18.36 3.07 9.56
CA PHE A 399 17.36 3.93 8.96
C PHE A 399 16.22 4.22 9.93
N THR A 400 15.83 5.49 10.00
CA THR A 400 14.74 5.97 10.87
C THR A 400 13.35 5.92 10.22
N PHE A 401 13.27 5.56 8.93
CA PHE A 401 12.01 5.58 8.21
C PHE A 401 11.17 4.31 8.43
N GLY A 402 9.87 4.51 8.65
CA GLY A 402 8.96 3.41 8.98
C GLY A 402 8.52 2.55 7.79
N ARG A 403 7.76 1.48 8.09
CA ARG A 403 7.23 0.47 7.15
C ARG A 403 6.58 1.03 5.88
N LYS A 404 5.95 2.21 5.95
CA LYS A 404 5.26 2.86 4.81
C LYS A 404 6.23 3.53 3.83
N MET A 405 7.41 3.95 4.30
CA MET A 405 8.38 4.67 3.47
C MET A 405 9.20 3.72 2.61
N ARG A 406 9.64 2.60 3.17
CA ARG A 406 10.49 1.61 2.48
C ARG A 406 9.95 1.19 1.10
N PRO A 407 8.66 0.82 0.93
CA PRO A 407 8.12 0.47 -0.39
C PRO A 407 8.15 1.63 -1.39
N LYS A 408 7.99 2.88 -0.93
CA LYS A 408 8.08 4.07 -1.80
C LYS A 408 9.49 4.27 -2.32
N LEU A 409 10.49 4.19 -1.43
CA LEU A 409 11.91 4.30 -1.80
C LEU A 409 12.33 3.16 -2.73
N SER A 410 11.98 1.92 -2.38
CA SER A 410 12.28 0.75 -3.21
C SER A 410 11.61 0.87 -4.58
N GLY A 411 10.33 1.25 -4.64
CA GLY A 411 9.61 1.45 -5.90
C GLY A 411 10.16 2.60 -6.74
N TRP A 412 10.59 3.69 -6.10
CA TRP A 412 11.26 4.82 -6.77
C TRP A 412 12.56 4.37 -7.44
N ALA A 413 13.47 3.74 -6.67
CA ALA A 413 14.74 3.28 -7.21
C ALA A 413 14.54 2.26 -8.34
N GLN A 414 13.60 1.32 -8.18
CA GLN A 414 13.23 0.36 -9.23
C GLN A 414 12.77 1.04 -10.52
N ARG A 415 12.00 2.13 -10.43
CA ARG A 415 11.56 2.89 -11.61
C ARG A 415 12.68 3.67 -12.26
N VAL A 416 13.64 4.16 -11.49
CA VAL A 416 14.84 4.82 -12.01
C VAL A 416 15.73 3.83 -12.76
N VAL A 417 16.21 2.79 -12.06
CA VAL A 417 17.14 1.80 -12.65
C VAL A 417 16.46 1.01 -13.76
N GLY A 418 15.15 0.84 -13.68
CA GLY A 418 14.29 0.21 -14.67
C GLY A 418 13.63 1.21 -15.62
N ASP A 419 14.21 2.39 -15.85
CA ASP A 419 13.66 3.31 -16.85
C ASP A 419 13.62 2.67 -18.25
N LYS A 420 12.56 2.98 -19.00
CA LYS A 420 12.31 2.36 -20.31
C LYS A 420 13.43 2.67 -21.31
N LYS A 421 13.97 3.89 -21.31
CA LYS A 421 15.03 4.27 -22.25
C LYS A 421 16.36 3.63 -21.87
N LEU A 422 16.71 3.59 -20.58
CA LEU A 422 17.88 2.85 -20.09
C LEU A 422 17.84 1.36 -20.47
N ARG A 423 16.69 0.70 -20.33
CA ARG A 423 16.54 -0.70 -20.78
C ARG A 423 16.72 -0.85 -22.29
N LYS A 424 16.14 0.05 -23.08
CA LYS A 424 16.22 -0.01 -24.56
C LYS A 424 17.63 0.22 -25.08
N THR A 425 18.38 1.12 -24.46
CA THR A 425 19.78 1.39 -24.80
C THR A 425 20.75 0.37 -24.20
N LYS A 426 20.24 -0.65 -23.50
CA LYS A 426 21.04 -1.65 -22.76
C LYS A 426 22.06 -1.00 -21.82
N ALA A 427 21.62 0.04 -21.11
CA ALA A 427 22.44 0.74 -20.14
C ALA A 427 23.04 -0.24 -19.12
N THR A 428 24.34 -0.12 -18.89
CA THR A 428 25.11 -0.93 -17.95
C THR A 428 24.65 -0.70 -16.51
N ALA A 429 25.00 -1.60 -15.60
CA ALA A 429 24.78 -1.40 -14.16
C ALA A 429 25.40 -0.08 -13.66
N ALA A 430 26.61 0.26 -14.12
CA ALA A 430 27.27 1.53 -13.81
C ALA A 430 26.43 2.75 -14.27
N THR A 431 25.89 2.70 -15.49
CA THR A 431 25.03 3.79 -16.02
C THR A 431 23.73 3.92 -15.23
N ARG A 432 23.14 2.81 -14.80
CA ARG A 432 21.91 2.81 -13.97
C ARG A 432 22.18 3.33 -12.56
N LEU A 433 23.34 2.99 -11.99
CA LEU A 433 23.80 3.52 -10.71
C LEU A 433 24.08 5.03 -10.79
N LEU A 434 24.68 5.49 -11.90
CA LEU A 434 24.85 6.91 -12.17
C LEU A 434 23.50 7.62 -12.28
N ALA A 435 22.53 7.05 -13.01
CA ALA A 435 21.19 7.60 -13.15
C ALA A 435 20.47 7.82 -11.80
N VAL A 436 20.47 6.80 -10.92
CA VAL A 436 19.85 6.92 -9.58
C VAL A 436 20.59 7.91 -8.68
N THR A 437 21.91 7.99 -8.80
CA THR A 437 22.73 8.97 -8.07
C THR A 437 22.40 10.40 -8.51
N LEU A 438 22.43 10.68 -9.82
CA LEU A 438 22.12 12.01 -10.37
C LEU A 438 20.69 12.45 -10.08
N ALA A 439 19.74 11.52 -10.03
CA ALA A 439 18.36 11.81 -9.64
C ALA A 439 18.26 12.40 -8.21
N THR A 440 19.27 12.23 -7.35
CA THR A 440 19.29 12.81 -5.99
C THR A 440 20.16 14.05 -5.83
N TRP A 441 20.82 14.49 -6.91
CA TRP A 441 21.78 15.59 -6.96
C TRP A 441 21.42 16.65 -8.00
N ALA A 442 20.13 16.79 -8.28
CA ALA A 442 19.61 17.83 -9.14
C ALA A 442 18.73 18.79 -8.33
N ASP A 443 18.60 20.03 -8.78
CA ASP A 443 17.64 20.99 -8.23
C ASP A 443 16.19 20.67 -8.68
N ALA A 444 15.23 21.54 -8.31
CA ALA A 444 13.83 21.37 -8.66
C ALA A 444 13.53 21.50 -10.18
N SER A 445 14.44 22.11 -10.95
CA SER A 445 14.36 22.23 -12.42
C SER A 445 15.14 21.13 -13.14
N GLY A 446 15.88 20.30 -12.40
CA GLY A 446 16.71 19.23 -12.92
C GLY A 446 18.16 19.60 -13.19
N ARG A 447 18.63 20.82 -12.90
CA ARG A 447 20.04 21.16 -13.08
C ARG A 447 20.90 20.42 -12.06
N LEU A 448 22.02 19.87 -12.50
CA LEU A 448 22.91 19.08 -11.66
C LEU A 448 23.70 19.98 -10.68
N GLY A 449 23.79 19.55 -9.42
CA GLY A 449 24.43 20.30 -8.33
C GLY A 449 23.53 21.37 -7.70
N ALA A 450 23.94 21.86 -6.53
CA ALA A 450 23.30 23.02 -5.91
C ALA A 450 23.47 24.23 -6.81
N ASP A 451 22.40 24.99 -7.06
CA ASP A 451 22.37 26.16 -7.95
C ASP A 451 22.95 25.92 -9.35
N GLY A 452 22.92 24.66 -9.82
CA GLY A 452 23.47 24.27 -11.12
C GLY A 452 24.99 24.37 -11.24
N GLN A 453 25.73 24.39 -10.14
CA GLN A 453 27.21 24.39 -10.14
C GLN A 453 27.83 23.07 -10.62
N GLY A 454 27.01 22.07 -10.92
CA GLY A 454 27.46 20.72 -11.25
C GLY A 454 27.77 19.90 -10.02
N VAL A 455 28.05 18.63 -10.26
CA VAL A 455 28.38 17.65 -9.24
C VAL A 455 29.87 17.36 -9.32
N SER A 456 30.58 17.44 -8.19
CA SER A 456 32.00 17.10 -8.12
C SER A 456 32.26 15.66 -8.58
N LEU A 457 33.29 15.46 -9.41
CA LEU A 457 33.71 14.13 -9.85
C LEU A 457 34.12 13.24 -8.67
N ALA A 458 34.79 13.80 -7.65
CA ALA A 458 35.18 13.05 -6.46
C ALA A 458 33.96 12.48 -5.71
N ALA A 459 32.91 13.29 -5.57
CA ALA A 459 31.64 12.83 -4.98
C ALA A 459 30.97 11.77 -5.87
N LEU A 460 30.97 11.97 -7.20
CA LEU A 460 30.43 10.99 -8.15
C LEU A 460 31.13 9.64 -8.05
N THR A 461 32.46 9.61 -8.05
CA THR A 461 33.24 8.37 -7.99
C THR A 461 33.13 7.65 -6.64
N ASP A 462 32.86 8.38 -5.55
CA ASP A 462 32.52 7.77 -4.25
C ASP A 462 31.20 6.98 -4.30
N ARG A 463 30.18 7.56 -4.96
CA ARG A 463 28.85 6.92 -5.09
C ARG A 463 28.78 5.89 -6.21
N VAL A 464 29.50 6.11 -7.29
CA VAL A 464 29.56 5.28 -8.49
C VAL A 464 31.02 4.82 -8.62
N PRO A 465 31.39 3.66 -8.04
CA PRO A 465 32.78 3.21 -8.01
C PRO A 465 33.23 2.75 -9.40
N VAL A 466 33.69 3.72 -10.18
CA VAL A 466 34.27 3.62 -11.53
C VAL A 466 35.47 4.56 -11.61
N ASP A 467 36.38 4.28 -12.54
CA ASP A 467 37.51 5.18 -12.77
C ASP A 467 37.04 6.47 -13.45
N ALA A 468 37.76 7.58 -13.24
CA ALA A 468 37.38 8.87 -13.83
C ALA A 468 37.29 8.81 -15.37
N GLY A 469 38.15 8.02 -16.02
CA GLY A 469 38.12 7.78 -17.47
C GLY A 469 36.91 6.97 -17.95
N GLU A 470 36.20 6.30 -17.06
CA GLU A 470 34.97 5.56 -17.35
C GLU A 470 33.71 6.43 -17.23
N LEU A 471 33.78 7.63 -16.64
CA LEU A 471 32.63 8.52 -16.53
C LEU A 471 32.11 9.04 -17.88
N PRO A 472 32.94 9.51 -18.84
CA PRO A 472 32.46 9.97 -20.15
C PRO A 472 31.53 8.98 -20.86
N PRO A 473 31.89 7.68 -21.05
CA PRO A 473 31.00 6.75 -21.74
C PRO A 473 29.68 6.47 -20.98
N LEU A 474 29.65 6.60 -19.65
CA LEU A 474 28.41 6.48 -18.88
C LEU A 474 27.50 7.70 -19.08
N VAL A 475 28.07 8.91 -19.09
CA VAL A 475 27.35 10.16 -19.38
C VAL A 475 26.81 10.15 -20.82
N ASP A 476 27.59 9.65 -21.78
CA ASP A 476 27.13 9.46 -23.16
C ASP A 476 25.96 8.47 -23.26
N GLN A 477 25.98 7.38 -22.47
CA GLN A 477 24.86 6.46 -22.40
C GLN A 477 23.59 7.13 -21.84
N LEU A 478 23.72 7.97 -20.80
CA LEU A 478 22.59 8.72 -20.25
C LEU A 478 22.05 9.76 -21.25
N THR A 479 22.94 10.45 -21.96
CA THR A 479 22.56 11.43 -22.99
C THR A 479 21.79 10.74 -24.13
N ARG A 480 22.30 9.61 -24.64
CA ARG A 480 21.59 8.79 -25.65
C ARG A 480 20.28 8.19 -25.14
N ALA A 481 20.18 7.94 -23.84
CA ALA A 481 18.94 7.51 -23.19
C ALA A 481 17.99 8.66 -22.86
N ASP A 482 18.30 9.89 -23.28
CA ASP A 482 17.50 11.10 -22.99
C ASP A 482 17.22 11.22 -21.48
N TRP A 483 18.29 11.06 -20.70
CA TRP A 483 18.31 11.25 -19.25
C TRP A 483 18.94 12.58 -18.87
N VAL A 484 20.03 12.95 -19.54
CA VAL A 484 20.76 14.20 -19.33
C VAL A 484 20.86 14.93 -20.66
N THR A 485 20.69 16.26 -20.64
CA THR A 485 20.99 17.18 -21.73
C THR A 485 22.06 18.16 -21.27
N GLU A 486 22.75 18.78 -22.23
CA GLU A 486 23.81 19.77 -21.95
C GLU A 486 24.90 19.22 -21.00
N ALA A 487 25.14 17.91 -21.07
CA ALA A 487 26.12 17.27 -20.21
C ALA A 487 27.54 17.73 -20.59
N ALA A 488 28.26 18.30 -19.64
CA ALA A 488 29.67 18.63 -19.80
C ALA A 488 30.46 18.11 -18.60
N LEU A 489 31.41 17.22 -18.89
CA LEU A 489 32.37 16.71 -17.93
C LEU A 489 33.62 17.60 -18.00
N THR A 490 33.95 18.25 -16.90
CA THR A 490 35.20 18.99 -16.71
C THR A 490 36.16 18.14 -15.87
N ASP A 491 37.37 18.63 -15.62
CA ASP A 491 38.35 17.93 -14.77
C ASP A 491 37.87 17.72 -13.32
N THR A 492 36.89 18.51 -12.86
CA THR A 492 36.45 18.53 -11.45
C THR A 492 34.96 18.32 -11.26
N HIS A 493 34.12 18.58 -12.26
CA HIS A 493 32.67 18.54 -12.15
C HIS A 493 31.99 17.95 -13.38
N LEU A 494 30.85 17.29 -13.16
CA LEU A 494 29.83 17.01 -14.16
C LEU A 494 28.73 18.08 -14.06
N THR A 495 28.55 18.84 -15.13
CA THR A 495 27.43 19.79 -15.28
C THR A 495 26.43 19.24 -16.29
N GLY A 496 25.20 19.77 -16.26
CA GLY A 496 24.14 19.40 -17.18
C GLY A 496 22.77 19.48 -16.54
N GLN A 497 21.75 19.05 -17.27
CA GLN A 497 20.37 19.08 -16.81
C GLN A 497 19.69 17.73 -17.06
N LEU A 498 18.98 17.25 -16.05
CA LEU A 498 18.07 16.12 -16.20
C LEU A 498 16.88 16.54 -17.08
N THR A 499 16.57 15.72 -18.08
CA THR A 499 15.51 16.05 -19.04
C THR A 499 14.13 16.04 -18.39
N GLU A 500 13.17 16.79 -18.93
CA GLU A 500 11.80 16.90 -18.40
C GLU A 500 11.15 15.53 -18.12
N ARG A 501 11.45 14.56 -18.98
CA ARG A 501 10.95 13.18 -18.91
C ARG A 501 11.34 12.48 -17.60
N VAL A 502 12.52 12.78 -17.06
CA VAL A 502 13.07 12.12 -15.86
C VAL A 502 12.95 12.99 -14.62
N LEU A 503 12.50 14.25 -14.73
CA LEU A 503 12.19 15.09 -13.56
C LEU A 503 11.24 14.42 -12.55
N PRO A 504 10.24 13.61 -12.93
CA PRO A 504 9.42 12.86 -11.96
C PRO A 504 10.22 11.93 -11.04
N PHE A 505 11.43 11.53 -11.44
CA PHE A 505 12.33 10.69 -10.65
C PHE A 505 13.22 11.48 -9.69
N THR A 506 13.26 12.81 -9.79
CA THR A 506 14.20 13.61 -9.00
C THR A 506 13.82 13.66 -7.53
N CYS A 507 14.85 13.72 -6.70
CA CYS A 507 14.81 14.08 -5.28
C CYS A 507 15.59 15.39 -5.14
N PRO A 508 14.93 16.55 -5.34
CA PRO A 508 15.62 17.84 -5.36
C PRO A 508 16.55 18.06 -4.17
N LEU A 509 17.66 18.73 -4.46
CA LEU A 509 18.47 19.37 -3.43
C LEU A 509 17.66 20.51 -2.78
N PRO A 510 17.84 20.74 -1.47
CA PRO A 510 17.13 21.77 -0.73
C PRO A 510 17.43 23.18 -1.25
#